data_AF-A0A2V9KI40-F1
#
_entry.id   AF-A0A2V9KI40-F1
#
_cell.length_a   1.000
_cell.length_b   1.000
_cell.length_c   1.000
_cell.angle_alpha   90.00
_cell.angle_beta   90.00
_cell.angle_gamma   90.00
#
_symmetry.space_group_name_H-M   'P 1'
#
loop_
_entity.id
_entity.type
_entity.pdbx_description
1 polymer ?
#
loop_
_entity_poly.entity_id
_entity_poly.type
_entity_poly.pdbx_seq_one_letter_code
_entity_poly.pdbx_strand_id
1 'polypeptide(L)' 'MRRALVTACAALALAAAAGAYSEYGPRPTPNGQPPLARLNAANFEDLKQRFNQATDRVRVLALLSPT' A
#
# COMPACT_ATOMS: atom_id res chain seq x y z
N MET A 1 -19.47 -12.47 36.28
CA MET A 1 -18.62 -11.27 36.17
C MET A 1 -17.35 -11.51 35.36
N ARG A 2 -16.45 -12.44 35.75
CA ARG A 2 -15.20 -12.72 35.00
C ARG A 2 -15.41 -13.03 33.50
N ARG A 3 -16.38 -13.88 33.15
CA ARG A 3 -16.67 -14.21 31.74
C ARG A 3 -17.13 -12.99 30.93
N ALA A 4 -18.05 -12.19 31.48
CA ALA A 4 -18.51 -10.96 30.84
C ALA A 4 -17.37 -9.94 30.65
N LEU A 5 -16.46 -9.86 31.60
CA LEU A 5 -15.28 -8.98 31.53
C LEU A 5 -14.32 -9.45 30.44
N VAL A 6 -14.08 -10.76 30.31
CA VAL A 6 -13.30 -11.35 29.21
C VAL A 6 -13.96 -11.07 27.85
N THR A 7 -15.28 -11.25 27.73
CA THR A 7 -16.00 -10.97 26.48
C THR A 7 -15.91 -9.49 26.10
N ALA A 8 -16.05 -8.59 27.07
CA ALA A 8 -15.91 -7.15 26.84
C ALA A 8 -14.50 -6.79 26.37
N CYS A 9 -13.46 -7.30 27.01
CA CYS A 9 -12.07 -7.07 26.59
C CYS A 9 -11.81 -7.61 25.17
N ALA A 10 -12.32 -8.80 24.83
CA ALA A 10 -12.16 -9.37 23.51
C ALA A 10 -12.84 -8.53 22.42
N ALA A 11 -14.06 -8.03 22.68
CA ALA A 11 -14.76 -7.15 21.75
C ALA A 11 -14.00 -5.83 21.53
N LEU A 12 -13.45 -5.27 22.60
CA LEU A 12 -12.67 -4.02 22.55
C LEU A 12 -11.36 -4.21 21.76
N ALA A 13 -10.68 -5.34 21.95
CA ALA A 13 -9.49 -5.70 21.19
C ALA A 13 -9.80 -5.88 19.68
N LEU A 14 -10.91 -6.54 19.34
CA LEU A 14 -11.35 -6.70 17.96
C LEU A 14 -11.68 -5.35 17.30
N ALA A 15 -12.38 -4.46 18.02
CA ALA A 15 -12.69 -3.13 17.52
C ALA A 15 -11.40 -2.30 17.27
N ALA A 16 -10.44 -2.35 18.20
CA ALA A 16 -9.15 -1.68 18.04
C ALA A 16 -8.35 -2.26 16.86
N ALA A 17 -8.33 -3.59 16.69
CA ALA A 17 -7.66 -4.24 15.57
C ALA A 17 -8.31 -3.88 14.23
N ALA A 18 -9.64 -3.82 14.17
CA ALA A 18 -10.37 -3.39 12.98
C ALA A 18 -10.07 -1.94 12.61
N GLY A 19 -10.05 -1.03 13.59
CA GLY A 19 -9.68 0.38 13.38
C GLY A 19 -8.23 0.56 12.92
N ALA A 20 -7.30 -0.19 13.49
CA ALA A 20 -5.92 -0.18 13.02
C ALA A 20 -5.79 -0.72 11.58
N TYR A 21 -6.54 -1.78 11.25
CA TYR A 21 -6.53 -2.33 9.89
C TYR A 21 -7.14 -1.38 8.86
N SER A 22 -8.19 -0.62 9.21
CA SER A 22 -8.77 0.35 8.27
C SER A 22 -7.82 1.51 7.95
N GLU A 23 -6.99 1.91 8.91
CA GLU A 23 -6.08 3.05 8.74
C GLU A 23 -4.76 2.64 8.07
N TYR A 24 -4.19 1.51 8.49
CA TYR A 24 -2.84 1.07 8.10
C TYR A 24 -2.83 -0.16 7.16
N GLY A 25 -4.01 -0.70 6.86
CA GLY A 25 -4.14 -1.86 5.97
C GLY A 25 -3.69 -1.54 4.54
N PRO A 26 -3.21 -2.55 3.78
CA PRO A 26 -2.90 -2.37 2.37
C PRO A 26 -4.11 -1.85 1.60
N ARG A 27 -3.93 -0.77 0.85
CA ARG A 27 -5.00 -0.26 -0.04
C ARG A 27 -5.04 -1.10 -1.31
N PRO A 28 -6.22 -1.61 -1.72
CA PRO A 28 -6.34 -2.42 -2.92
C PRO A 28 -6.06 -1.57 -4.16
N THR A 29 -5.35 -2.17 -5.11
CA THR A 29 -5.15 -1.60 -6.45
C THR A 29 -6.45 -1.73 -7.24
N PRO A 30 -6.92 -0.67 -7.94
CA PRO A 30 -8.11 -0.76 -8.76
C PRO A 30 -8.05 -1.91 -9.76
N ASN A 31 -9.22 -2.51 -10.06
CA ASN A 31 -9.31 -3.61 -11.00
C ASN A 31 -8.75 -3.21 -12.38
N GLY A 32 -7.92 -4.08 -12.97
CA GLY A 32 -7.27 -3.83 -14.26
C GLY A 32 -5.99 -2.99 -14.19
N GLN A 33 -5.62 -2.49 -13.00
CA GLN A 33 -4.37 -1.76 -12.80
C GLN A 33 -3.33 -2.64 -12.09
N PRO A 34 -2.10 -2.80 -12.62
CA PRO A 34 -1.03 -3.46 -11.89
C PRO A 34 -0.65 -2.66 -10.64
N PRO A 35 -0.21 -3.31 -9.56
CA PRO A 35 0.26 -2.63 -8.37
C PRO A 35 1.43 -1.69 -8.68
N LEU A 36 1.49 -0.59 -7.93
CA LEU A 36 2.61 0.34 -8.01
C LEU A 36 3.92 -0.38 -7.63
N ALA A 37 4.94 -0.20 -8.46
CA ALA A 37 6.26 -0.75 -8.18
C ALA A 37 6.96 0.08 -7.10
N ARG A 38 7.63 -0.59 -6.15
CA ARG A 38 8.56 0.08 -5.24
C ARG A 38 9.90 0.25 -5.94
N LEU A 39 10.33 1.50 -6.10
CA LEU A 39 11.65 1.81 -6.65
C LEU A 39 12.74 1.47 -5.63
N ASN A 40 13.80 0.79 -6.08
CA ASN A 40 14.96 0.41 -5.29
C ASN A 40 16.21 0.31 -6.19
N ALA A 41 17.36 0.02 -5.59
CA ALA A 41 18.63 -0.07 -6.33
C ALA A 41 18.63 -1.15 -7.42
N ALA A 42 17.86 -2.23 -7.26
CA ALA A 42 17.84 -3.34 -8.21
C ALA A 42 17.00 -3.04 -9.47
N ASN A 43 16.02 -2.14 -9.40
CA ASN A 43 15.12 -1.84 -10.52
C ASN A 43 15.25 -0.42 -11.09
N PHE A 44 16.14 0.40 -10.53
CA PHE A 44 16.34 1.78 -10.97
C PHE A 44 16.86 1.89 -12.42
N GLU A 45 17.86 1.10 -12.80
CA GLU A 45 18.43 1.18 -14.16
C GLU A 45 17.42 0.73 -15.24
N ASP A 46 16.55 -0.25 -14.96
CA ASP A 46 15.47 -0.64 -15.88
C ASP A 46 14.48 0.51 -16.08
N LEU A 47 14.05 1.17 -15.00
CA LEU A 47 13.17 2.34 -15.08
C LEU A 47 13.80 3.43 -15.95
N LYS A 48 15.06 3.77 -15.69
CA LYS A 48 15.81 4.80 -16.42
C LYS A 48 15.95 4.45 -17.91
N GLN A 49 16.28 3.20 -18.23
CA GLN A 49 16.37 2.74 -19.61
C GLN A 49 15.03 2.90 -20.33
N ARG A 50 13.93 2.40 -19.74
CA ARG A 50 12.58 2.47 -20.33
C ARG A 50 12.12 3.92 -20.50
N PHE A 51 12.38 4.78 -19.52
CA PHE A 51 12.06 6.20 -19.60
C PHE A 51 12.86 6.90 -20.71
N ASN A 52 14.14 6.56 -20.90
CA ASN A 52 14.98 7.18 -21.91
C ASN A 52 14.71 6.65 -23.33
N GLN A 53 14.19 5.43 -23.49
CA GLN A 53 13.83 4.87 -24.78
C GLN A 53 12.55 5.49 -25.39
N ALA A 54 11.66 6.04 -24.56
CA ALA A 54 10.42 6.67 -25.00
C ALA A 54 10.63 8.11 -25.51
N THR A 55 11.57 8.31 -26.44
CA THR A 55 11.96 9.65 -26.94
C THR A 55 10.93 10.30 -27.86
N ASP A 56 10.04 9.50 -28.45
CA ASP A 56 9.02 9.88 -29.43
C ASP A 56 7.70 10.37 -28.80
N ARG A 57 7.62 10.42 -27.47
CA ARG A 57 6.38 10.72 -26.73
C ARG A 57 6.63 11.50 -25.44
N VAL A 58 5.56 12.12 -24.93
CA VAL A 58 5.59 12.76 -23.59
C VAL A 58 5.76 11.68 -22.53
N ARG A 59 6.66 11.92 -21.58
CA ARG A 59 7.01 11.00 -20.51
C ARG A 59 6.59 11.57 -19.16
N VAL A 60 5.85 10.79 -18.39
CA VAL A 60 5.38 11.15 -17.05
C VAL A 60 5.91 10.14 -16.05
N LEU A 61 6.54 10.62 -14.98
CA LEU A 61 6.98 9.80 -13.85
C LEU A 61 6.23 10.26 -12.59
N ALA A 62 5.41 9.38 -12.02
CA ALA A 62 4.72 9.64 -10.76
C ALA A 62 5.49 8.93 -9.63
N LEU A 63 6.03 9.71 -8.70
CA LEU A 63 6.66 9.21 -7.47
C LEU A 63 5.74 9.50 -6.30
N LEU A 64 5.31 8.45 -5.62
CA LEU A 64 4.40 8.52 -4.48
C LEU A 64 5.20 8.17 -3.24
N SER A 65 5.27 9.10 -2.27
CA SER A 65 5.80 8.78 -0.95
C SER A 65 4.76 7.97 -0.18
N PRO A 66 5.17 6.97 0.61
CA PRO A 66 4.28 6.40 1.62
C PRO A 66 3.78 7.53 2.53
N THR A 67 2.46 7.69 2.63
CA THR A 67 1.80 8.56 3.63
C THR A 67 1.55 7.79 4.90
#